data_AF-A0A2G9I243-F1
#
_entry.id   AF-A0A2G9I243-F1
#
_cell.length_a   1.000
_cell.length_b   1.000
_cell.length_c   1.000
_cell.angle_alpha   90.00
_cell.angle_beta   90.00
_cell.angle_gamma   90.00
#
_symmetry.space_group_name_H-M   'P 1'
#
loop_
_entity.id
_entity.type
_entity.pdbx_description
1 polymer ?
#
loop_
_entity_poly.entity_id
_entity_poly.type
_entity_poly.pdbx_seq_one_letter_code
_entity_poly.pdbx_strand_id
1 'polypeptide(L)'
;MDPSSEEAKADNTANFANRLTNIKENHKFQKDGKEGQRVDDPAMGIKHIVTEIKDQHSVKYVYVWHALAGYWGGVKPGVAGMEHYESKLAYPISSPGVQSNEPCDALNSITKNGLGLVNPEKVFSFYNELHSYLSSAGIDGVKVDVQNILETLGAGHGGRVKLARKYHQALEASISRNFPDNGIISCMSHNTDGLYSAKRTAVIRASDDFWPRDPASHTIHIASVAYNTVFLGEFMQPDWDMFHSLHEMAEYHAAARAVGGCAIYVSDKPGQHDFKLLKKLVLPDGSILRAKLPGRPTRDCLFTDPARDGKSLLKIWNLNDHTGVVGFFNCQGAGWCKHGKKNLIHDKQPDTMTGVLQAKDVDYLPRVADDRWNGDAIVYSHLQGDLVYLAKNTCLPITLKAREYDVFTVVPVKELSNNIVFAPIGLVKMFNSGGAIKELNYKAEKPGTVDMKVRGCGMFGAYSSVRPTRIQVDTREVEFEYDEASGFVKFALQIPEKEMYLWNVIVEL
;
A
#
# COMPACT_ATOMS: atom_id res chain seq x y z
N MET A 1 15.42 -24.43 -19.14
CA MET A 1 14.45 -23.88 -20.10
C MET A 1 13.84 -24.99 -20.91
N ASP A 2 12.66 -24.76 -21.48
CA ASP A 2 12.09 -25.69 -22.47
C ASP A 2 12.91 -25.60 -23.77
N PRO A 3 13.43 -26.70 -24.35
CA PRO A 3 14.27 -26.62 -25.55
C PRO A 3 13.58 -25.99 -26.76
N SER A 4 12.24 -25.95 -26.76
CA SER A 4 11.41 -25.39 -27.82
C SER A 4 10.99 -23.94 -27.60
N SER A 5 11.40 -23.29 -26.49
CA SER A 5 11.05 -21.89 -26.22
C SER A 5 12.19 -20.95 -26.62
N GLU A 6 11.84 -19.81 -27.19
CA GLU A 6 12.76 -18.70 -27.40
C GLU A 6 12.80 -17.80 -26.16
N GLU A 7 14.00 -17.49 -25.70
CA GLU A 7 14.23 -16.67 -24.52
C GLU A 7 13.82 -15.20 -24.75
N ALA A 8 13.04 -14.64 -23.82
CA ALA A 8 12.65 -13.24 -23.81
C ALA A 8 12.93 -12.65 -22.42
N LYS A 9 14.12 -12.08 -22.26
CA LYS A 9 14.59 -11.47 -21.01
C LYS A 9 14.16 -9.99 -20.96
N ALA A 10 13.45 -9.60 -19.91
CA ALA A 10 13.43 -8.20 -19.47
C ALA A 10 14.71 -7.88 -18.71
N ASP A 11 15.19 -6.63 -18.79
CA ASP A 11 16.46 -6.17 -18.23
C ASP A 11 16.79 -6.82 -16.86
N ASN A 12 17.66 -7.84 -16.93
CA ASN A 12 18.30 -8.56 -15.83
C ASN A 12 17.44 -9.35 -14.83
N THR A 13 16.19 -9.75 -15.10
CA THR A 13 15.41 -10.49 -14.06
C THR A 13 14.57 -11.69 -14.54
N ALA A 14 13.56 -11.52 -15.39
CA ALA A 14 12.63 -12.60 -15.75
C ALA A 14 12.70 -12.96 -17.24
N ASN A 15 12.75 -14.26 -17.54
CA ASN A 15 12.46 -14.77 -18.89
C ASN A 15 10.97 -15.13 -18.97
N PHE A 16 10.21 -14.38 -19.76
CA PHE A 16 8.77 -14.53 -19.88
C PHE A 16 8.33 -15.84 -20.55
N ALA A 17 9.25 -16.56 -21.20
CA ALA A 17 8.98 -17.86 -21.80
C ALA A 17 9.10 -19.05 -20.82
N ASN A 18 9.64 -18.82 -19.62
CA ASN A 18 9.85 -19.89 -18.65
C ASN A 18 8.51 -20.49 -18.17
N ARG A 19 8.50 -21.82 -18.04
CA ARG A 19 7.35 -22.57 -17.51
C ARG A 19 7.70 -23.23 -16.18
N LEU A 20 6.71 -23.32 -15.29
CA LEU A 20 6.84 -24.08 -14.06
C LEU A 20 7.02 -25.56 -14.40
N THR A 21 8.04 -26.18 -13.81
CA THR A 21 8.41 -27.59 -14.06
C THR A 21 8.36 -28.46 -12.81
N ASN A 22 8.09 -27.86 -11.65
CA ASN A 22 7.88 -28.56 -10.39
C ASN A 22 7.14 -27.62 -9.42
N ILE A 23 6.37 -28.20 -8.49
CA ILE A 23 5.71 -27.48 -7.39
C ILE A 23 6.72 -27.01 -6.34
N LYS A 24 7.70 -27.85 -6.01
CA LYS A 24 8.73 -27.55 -5.01
C LYS A 24 9.82 -26.66 -5.58
N GLU A 25 10.53 -25.96 -4.72
CA GLU A 25 11.63 -25.07 -5.07
C GLU A 25 12.75 -25.74 -5.87
N ASN A 26 13.55 -24.92 -6.55
CA ASN A 26 14.78 -25.38 -7.17
C ASN A 26 15.97 -25.28 -6.20
N HIS A 27 17.13 -25.75 -6.65
CA HIS A 27 18.37 -25.75 -5.89
C HIS A 27 18.77 -24.40 -5.26
N LYS A 28 18.32 -23.25 -5.79
CA LYS A 28 18.66 -21.93 -5.22
C LYS A 28 18.04 -21.67 -3.85
N PHE A 29 16.97 -22.40 -3.52
CA PHE A 29 16.27 -22.32 -2.25
C PHE A 29 16.45 -23.60 -1.43
N GLN A 30 17.42 -24.44 -1.81
CA GLN A 30 17.83 -25.60 -1.03
C GLN A 30 19.14 -25.32 -0.31
N LYS A 31 19.25 -25.78 0.92
CA LYS A 31 20.50 -25.75 1.68
C LYS A 31 21.55 -26.54 0.91
N ASP A 32 22.68 -25.90 0.63
CA ASP A 32 23.77 -26.45 -0.18
C ASP A 32 23.33 -26.94 -1.59
N GLY A 33 22.26 -26.34 -2.13
CA GLY A 33 21.67 -26.78 -3.39
C GLY A 33 22.61 -26.63 -4.58
N LYS A 34 22.65 -27.66 -5.44
CA LYS A 34 23.48 -27.70 -6.64
C LYS A 34 22.62 -27.69 -7.89
N GLU A 35 23.06 -26.94 -8.89
CA GLU A 35 22.36 -26.86 -10.17
C GLU A 35 22.19 -28.26 -10.79
N GLY A 36 21.00 -28.53 -11.33
CA GLY A 36 20.63 -29.84 -11.87
C GLY A 36 20.30 -30.92 -10.83
N GLN A 37 20.47 -30.65 -9.53
CA GLN A 37 20.12 -31.57 -8.44
C GLN A 37 18.94 -31.04 -7.64
N ARG A 38 18.14 -31.96 -7.09
CA ARG A 38 17.04 -31.66 -6.18
C ARG A 38 17.04 -32.69 -5.06
N VAL A 39 17.02 -32.20 -3.82
CA VAL A 39 16.88 -33.04 -2.62
C VAL A 39 15.42 -33.00 -2.18
N ASP A 40 14.78 -34.16 -2.04
CA ASP A 40 13.40 -34.29 -1.56
C ASP A 40 13.33 -34.36 -0.02
N ASP A 41 14.03 -33.45 0.65
CA ASP A 41 13.98 -33.28 2.10
C ASP A 41 13.46 -31.87 2.43
N PRO A 42 12.27 -31.72 3.03
CA PRO A 42 11.76 -30.43 3.47
C PRO A 42 12.71 -29.68 4.39
N ALA A 43 13.50 -30.37 5.22
CA ALA A 43 14.48 -29.74 6.11
C ALA A 43 15.66 -29.10 5.36
N MET A 44 15.83 -29.44 4.09
CA MET A 44 16.83 -28.87 3.19
C MET A 44 16.21 -27.91 2.17
N GLY A 45 14.88 -27.76 2.14
CA GLY A 45 14.15 -26.94 1.18
C GLY A 45 13.82 -25.53 1.69
N ILE A 46 12.82 -24.89 1.08
CA ILE A 46 12.40 -23.52 1.43
C ILE A 46 11.97 -23.39 2.89
N LYS A 47 11.47 -24.48 3.51
CA LYS A 47 11.11 -24.51 4.93
C LYS A 47 12.29 -24.14 5.84
N HIS A 48 13.51 -24.57 5.52
CA HIS A 48 14.70 -24.21 6.30
C HIS A 48 14.88 -22.69 6.34
N ILE A 49 14.78 -22.04 5.18
CA ILE A 49 14.93 -20.59 5.03
C ILE A 49 13.82 -19.87 5.82
N VAL A 50 12.58 -20.33 5.69
CA VAL A 50 11.42 -19.72 6.37
C VAL A 50 11.55 -19.85 7.89
N THR A 51 11.93 -21.02 8.39
CA THR A 51 12.17 -21.22 9.82
C THR A 51 13.29 -20.32 10.32
N GLU A 52 14.41 -20.25 9.61
CA GLU A 52 15.55 -19.40 9.99
C GLU A 52 15.18 -17.91 10.08
N ILE A 53 14.49 -17.36 9.07
CA ILE A 53 14.14 -15.93 9.09
C ILE A 53 13.10 -15.59 10.15
N LYS A 54 12.16 -16.49 10.44
CA LYS A 54 11.16 -16.29 11.49
C LYS A 54 11.79 -16.37 12.88
N ASP A 55 12.62 -17.39 13.12
CA ASP A 55 13.24 -17.64 14.44
C ASP A 55 14.34 -16.64 14.77
N GLN A 56 15.17 -16.24 13.78
CA GLN A 56 16.35 -15.42 14.03
C GLN A 56 16.14 -13.92 13.78
N HIS A 57 15.13 -13.53 12.99
CA HIS A 57 14.97 -12.14 12.55
C HIS A 57 13.61 -11.52 12.87
N SER A 58 12.80 -12.16 13.74
CA SER A 58 11.48 -11.65 14.15
C SER A 58 10.54 -11.35 12.98
N VAL A 59 10.77 -11.98 11.83
CA VAL A 59 9.90 -11.86 10.66
C VAL A 59 8.60 -12.60 10.99
N LYS A 60 7.49 -11.87 10.99
CA LYS A 60 6.18 -12.45 11.35
C LYS A 60 5.55 -13.21 10.18
N TYR A 61 5.68 -12.66 8.98
CA TYR A 61 5.00 -13.16 7.79
C TYR A 61 5.97 -13.28 6.61
N VAL A 62 5.81 -14.34 5.83
CA VAL A 62 6.58 -14.62 4.62
C VAL A 62 5.60 -14.94 3.49
N TYR A 63 5.70 -14.20 2.39
CA TYR A 63 4.85 -14.36 1.22
C TYR A 63 5.68 -14.80 0.02
N VAL A 64 5.10 -15.62 -0.86
CA VAL A 64 5.75 -16.09 -2.10
C VAL A 64 5.01 -15.58 -3.32
N TRP A 65 5.77 -15.19 -4.35
CA TRP A 65 5.22 -14.76 -5.63
C TRP A 65 5.02 -15.96 -6.58
N HIS A 66 3.91 -15.98 -7.31
CA HIS A 66 3.75 -16.81 -8.52
C HIS A 66 2.82 -16.14 -9.54
N ALA A 67 2.87 -16.56 -10.80
CA ALA A 67 1.88 -16.12 -11.79
C ALA A 67 0.60 -16.96 -11.67
N LEU A 68 -0.55 -16.42 -12.08
CA LEU A 68 -1.83 -17.13 -12.05
C LEU A 68 -1.74 -18.49 -12.78
N ALA A 69 -1.08 -18.54 -13.93
CA ALA A 69 -0.88 -19.76 -14.70
C ALA A 69 0.30 -20.63 -14.20
N GLY A 70 0.87 -20.36 -13.02
CA GLY A 70 2.03 -21.03 -12.44
C GLY A 70 3.30 -20.17 -12.50
N TYR A 71 3.87 -20.00 -13.69
CA TYR A 71 4.94 -19.02 -13.96
C TYR A 71 4.59 -18.20 -15.20
N TRP A 72 5.44 -17.27 -15.64
CA TRP A 72 5.18 -16.39 -16.79
C TRP A 72 4.67 -17.14 -18.05
N GLY A 73 5.31 -18.24 -18.42
CA GLY A 73 4.93 -19.10 -19.55
C GLY A 73 3.97 -20.23 -19.19
N GLY A 74 3.41 -20.25 -17.98
CA GLY A 74 2.47 -21.27 -17.51
C GLY A 74 3.14 -22.49 -16.87
N VAL A 75 2.44 -23.63 -16.83
CA VAL A 75 2.94 -24.94 -16.38
C VAL A 75 3.40 -25.77 -17.58
N LYS A 76 4.59 -26.37 -17.52
CA LYS A 76 5.15 -27.16 -18.63
C LYS A 76 4.28 -28.40 -18.91
N PRO A 77 3.75 -28.57 -20.15
CA PRO A 77 3.04 -29.79 -20.53
C PRO A 77 3.93 -31.04 -20.47
N GLY A 78 3.36 -32.15 -19.99
CA GLY A 78 4.02 -33.47 -20.02
C GLY A 78 5.25 -33.60 -19.13
N VAL A 79 5.46 -32.69 -18.17
CA VAL A 79 6.55 -32.83 -17.19
C VAL A 79 6.19 -33.89 -16.14
N ALA A 80 7.16 -34.74 -15.82
CA ALA A 80 7.00 -35.82 -14.86
C ALA A 80 6.57 -35.31 -13.48
N GLY A 81 5.54 -35.92 -12.89
CA GLY A 81 4.97 -35.55 -11.60
C GLY A 81 3.95 -34.40 -11.64
N MET A 82 3.62 -33.88 -12.82
CA MET A 82 2.60 -32.82 -13.00
C MET A 82 1.63 -33.13 -14.15
N GLU A 83 1.63 -34.36 -14.67
CA GLU A 83 0.79 -34.78 -15.80
C GLU A 83 -0.70 -34.72 -15.46
N HIS A 84 -1.06 -34.93 -14.20
CA HIS A 84 -2.44 -34.90 -13.70
C HIS A 84 -3.10 -33.52 -13.77
N TYR A 85 -2.33 -32.45 -13.97
CA TYR A 85 -2.87 -31.11 -14.24
C TYR A 85 -3.33 -30.94 -15.69
N GLU A 86 -2.93 -31.85 -16.58
CA GLU A 86 -3.32 -31.86 -18.00
C GLU A 86 -3.04 -30.52 -18.71
N SER A 87 -1.91 -29.88 -18.37
CA SER A 87 -1.52 -28.59 -18.94
C SER A 87 -1.28 -28.71 -20.45
N LYS A 88 -1.80 -27.76 -21.22
CA LYS A 88 -1.66 -27.71 -22.68
C LYS A 88 -1.19 -26.33 -23.13
N LEU A 89 -0.47 -26.29 -24.26
CA LEU A 89 -0.12 -25.01 -24.87
C LEU A 89 -1.38 -24.34 -25.41
N ALA A 90 -1.60 -23.10 -24.98
CA ALA A 90 -2.59 -22.19 -25.51
C ALA A 90 -1.88 -20.90 -25.96
N TYR A 91 -2.34 -20.29 -27.05
CA TYR A 91 -1.70 -19.13 -27.64
C TYR A 91 -2.59 -17.91 -27.40
N PRO A 92 -2.19 -16.98 -26.51
CA PRO A 92 -2.91 -15.73 -26.26
C PRO A 92 -3.31 -14.98 -27.53
N ILE A 93 -4.55 -14.48 -27.56
CA ILE A 93 -5.01 -13.54 -28.59
C ILE A 93 -5.46 -12.26 -27.90
N SER A 94 -4.72 -11.18 -28.15
CA SER A 94 -5.08 -9.85 -27.63
C SER A 94 -6.16 -9.20 -28.48
N SER A 95 -7.05 -8.43 -27.84
CA SER A 95 -8.02 -7.61 -28.57
C SER A 95 -7.35 -6.40 -29.24
N PRO A 96 -7.92 -5.86 -30.33
CA PRO A 96 -7.42 -4.64 -30.96
C PRO A 96 -7.38 -3.43 -30.02
N GLY A 97 -8.31 -3.36 -29.06
CA GLY A 97 -8.35 -2.29 -28.05
C GLY A 97 -7.20 -2.36 -27.04
N VAL A 98 -6.82 -3.58 -26.61
CA VAL A 98 -5.66 -3.76 -25.74
C VAL A 98 -4.36 -3.45 -26.49
N GLN A 99 -4.23 -3.97 -27.73
CA GLN A 99 -3.06 -3.70 -28.58
C GLN A 99 -2.88 -2.22 -28.89
N SER A 100 -3.99 -1.48 -29.08
CA SER A 100 -3.93 -0.05 -29.34
C SER A 100 -3.61 0.79 -28.11
N ASN A 101 -3.72 0.24 -26.89
CA ASN A 101 -3.39 0.94 -25.66
C ASN A 101 -1.90 0.91 -25.33
N GLU A 102 -1.28 -0.28 -25.34
CA GLU A 102 0.13 -0.48 -25.02
C GLU A 102 0.68 -1.77 -25.66
N PRO A 103 1.84 -1.72 -26.36
CA PRO A 103 2.56 -2.92 -26.76
C PRO A 103 3.23 -3.55 -25.53
N CYS A 104 2.99 -4.84 -25.29
CA CYS A 104 3.53 -5.54 -24.14
C CYS A 104 4.50 -6.65 -24.57
N ASP A 105 5.79 -6.46 -24.31
CA ASP A 105 6.82 -7.44 -24.68
C ASP A 105 6.63 -8.79 -23.98
N ALA A 106 6.16 -8.76 -22.73
CA ALA A 106 5.82 -9.98 -22.00
C ALA A 106 4.69 -10.76 -22.71
N LEU A 107 3.62 -10.07 -23.12
CA LEU A 107 2.53 -10.70 -23.85
C LEU A 107 2.97 -11.19 -25.24
N ASN A 108 3.81 -10.43 -25.95
CA ASN A 108 4.37 -10.85 -27.24
C ASN A 108 5.19 -12.14 -27.10
N SER A 109 6.03 -12.22 -26.07
CA SER A 109 6.80 -13.43 -25.75
C SER A 109 5.89 -14.63 -25.45
N ILE A 110 4.88 -14.46 -24.59
CA ILE A 110 3.96 -15.55 -24.24
C ILE A 110 3.13 -15.97 -25.46
N THR A 111 2.68 -15.02 -26.28
CA THR A 111 1.98 -15.29 -27.55
C THR A 111 2.84 -16.11 -28.49
N LYS A 112 4.12 -15.77 -28.64
CA LYS A 112 5.06 -16.49 -29.52
C LYS A 112 5.35 -17.90 -29.01
N ASN A 113 5.63 -18.04 -27.72
CA ASN A 113 6.07 -19.30 -27.13
C ASN A 113 4.91 -20.24 -26.75
N GLY A 114 3.70 -19.71 -26.61
CA GLY A 114 2.55 -20.38 -26.02
C GLY A 114 2.59 -20.35 -24.48
N LEU A 115 1.41 -20.27 -23.86
CA LEU A 115 1.23 -20.43 -22.42
C LEU A 115 0.86 -21.88 -22.11
N GLY A 116 1.55 -22.50 -21.16
CA GLY A 116 1.15 -23.78 -20.58
C GLY A 116 -0.06 -23.60 -19.66
N LEU A 117 -1.26 -23.65 -20.22
CA LEU A 117 -2.52 -23.46 -19.50
C LEU A 117 -2.93 -24.78 -18.83
N VAL A 118 -3.04 -24.76 -17.50
CA VAL A 118 -3.58 -25.90 -16.72
C VAL A 118 -5.03 -26.16 -17.13
N ASN A 119 -5.45 -27.42 -17.20
CA ASN A 119 -6.84 -27.75 -17.51
C ASN A 119 -7.77 -27.04 -16.49
N PRO A 120 -8.75 -26.22 -16.94
CA PRO A 120 -9.65 -25.50 -16.04
C PRO A 120 -10.42 -26.39 -15.05
N GLU A 121 -10.61 -27.68 -15.33
CA GLU A 121 -11.23 -28.63 -14.40
C GLU A 121 -10.26 -29.17 -13.33
N LYS A 122 -8.95 -28.96 -13.52
CA LYS A 122 -7.86 -29.46 -12.64
C LYS A 122 -7.12 -28.33 -11.92
N VAL A 123 -7.41 -27.07 -12.25
CA VAL A 123 -6.67 -25.91 -11.74
C VAL A 123 -6.76 -25.75 -10.21
N PHE A 124 -7.87 -26.17 -9.58
CA PHE A 124 -7.94 -26.23 -8.12
C PHE A 124 -6.91 -27.19 -7.54
N SER A 125 -6.74 -28.37 -8.12
CA SER A 125 -5.74 -29.35 -7.65
C SER A 125 -4.33 -28.78 -7.77
N PHE A 126 -4.03 -28.08 -8.87
CA PHE A 126 -2.75 -27.39 -9.05
C PHE A 126 -2.50 -26.35 -7.95
N TYR A 127 -3.41 -25.40 -7.76
CA TYR A 127 -3.25 -24.39 -6.70
C TYR A 127 -3.22 -25.02 -5.31
N ASN A 128 -4.05 -26.02 -5.06
CA ASN A 128 -4.13 -26.63 -3.74
C ASN A 128 -2.84 -27.36 -3.41
N GLU A 129 -2.24 -28.08 -4.35
CA GLU A 129 -0.95 -28.75 -4.15
C GLU A 129 0.18 -27.73 -3.93
N LEU A 130 0.24 -26.67 -4.75
CA LEU A 130 1.20 -25.58 -4.58
C LEU A 130 1.07 -24.91 -3.22
N HIS A 131 -0.14 -24.48 -2.84
CA HIS A 131 -0.35 -23.76 -1.59
C HIS A 131 -0.25 -24.66 -0.36
N SER A 132 -0.64 -25.94 -0.46
CA SER A 132 -0.42 -26.92 0.62
C SER A 132 1.08 -27.07 0.88
N TYR A 133 1.89 -27.16 -0.19
CA TYR A 133 3.33 -27.22 -0.07
C TYR A 133 3.90 -25.98 0.62
N LEU A 134 3.57 -24.79 0.12
CA LEU A 134 4.05 -23.52 0.69
C LEU A 134 3.63 -23.36 2.16
N SER A 135 2.35 -23.63 2.48
CA SER A 135 1.83 -23.57 3.85
C SER A 135 2.55 -24.56 4.78
N SER A 136 2.83 -25.79 4.32
CA SER A 136 3.60 -26.79 5.10
C SER A 136 5.06 -26.38 5.36
N ALA A 137 5.60 -25.48 4.53
CA ALA A 137 6.90 -24.87 4.69
C ALA A 137 6.89 -23.59 5.56
N GLY A 138 5.73 -23.19 6.09
CA GLY A 138 5.57 -22.03 6.96
C GLY A 138 5.36 -20.70 6.24
N ILE A 139 5.05 -20.71 4.94
CA ILE A 139 4.65 -19.53 4.17
C ILE A 139 3.23 -19.12 4.56
N ASP A 140 3.00 -17.82 4.74
CA ASP A 140 1.74 -17.28 5.28
C ASP A 140 0.79 -16.79 4.18
N GLY A 141 1.29 -16.58 2.96
CA GLY A 141 0.48 -16.17 1.83
C GLY A 141 1.23 -16.06 0.51
N VAL A 142 0.53 -15.58 -0.52
CA VAL A 142 1.07 -15.47 -1.88
C VAL A 142 0.74 -14.13 -2.54
N LYS A 143 1.64 -13.64 -3.40
CA LYS A 143 1.36 -12.59 -4.39
C LYS A 143 1.14 -13.27 -5.75
N VAL A 144 -0.06 -13.12 -6.30
CA VAL A 144 -0.46 -13.79 -7.56
C VAL A 144 -0.55 -12.79 -8.69
N ASP A 145 0.36 -12.90 -9.65
CA ASP A 145 0.54 -11.97 -10.74
C ASP A 145 -0.01 -12.47 -12.09
N VAL A 146 0.08 -11.62 -13.11
CA VAL A 146 -0.27 -11.95 -14.51
C VAL A 146 -1.72 -12.42 -14.67
N GLN A 147 -2.64 -11.96 -13.82
CA GLN A 147 -4.01 -12.49 -13.80
C GLN A 147 -4.82 -12.12 -15.04
N ASN A 148 -4.58 -10.93 -15.60
CA ASN A 148 -5.23 -10.44 -16.81
C ASN A 148 -4.95 -11.32 -18.06
N ILE A 149 -3.96 -12.24 -18.03
CA ILE A 149 -3.67 -13.11 -19.19
C ILE A 149 -4.89 -13.94 -19.62
N LEU A 150 -5.79 -14.29 -18.69
CA LEU A 150 -6.96 -15.11 -18.98
C LEU A 150 -7.92 -14.46 -19.99
N GLU A 151 -7.93 -13.14 -20.11
CA GLU A 151 -8.74 -12.45 -21.12
C GLU A 151 -8.40 -12.88 -22.55
N THR A 152 -7.14 -13.28 -22.76
CA THR A 152 -6.59 -13.64 -24.08
C THR A 152 -6.71 -15.13 -24.41
N LEU A 153 -7.25 -15.95 -23.49
CA LEU A 153 -7.19 -17.41 -23.53
C LEU A 153 -8.56 -18.09 -23.54
N GLY A 154 -9.65 -17.34 -23.73
CA GLY A 154 -11.01 -17.87 -23.62
C GLY A 154 -11.43 -18.88 -24.71
N ALA A 155 -10.71 -18.95 -25.84
CA ALA A 155 -11.02 -19.84 -26.95
C ALA A 155 -10.97 -21.31 -26.51
N GLY A 156 -11.98 -22.10 -26.86
CA GLY A 156 -12.10 -23.51 -26.45
C GLY A 156 -12.51 -23.74 -24.99
N HIS A 157 -12.65 -22.70 -24.16
CA HIS A 157 -12.98 -22.81 -22.73
C HIS A 157 -14.34 -22.18 -22.36
N GLY A 158 -15.18 -21.91 -23.36
CA GLY A 158 -16.49 -21.27 -23.18
C GLY A 158 -16.41 -19.74 -23.00
N GLY A 159 -15.30 -19.12 -23.43
CA GLY A 159 -15.08 -17.68 -23.40
C GLY A 159 -14.31 -17.20 -22.16
N ARG A 160 -13.77 -15.98 -22.26
CA ARG A 160 -12.92 -15.37 -21.21
C ARG A 160 -13.60 -15.30 -19.84
N VAL A 161 -14.88 -14.96 -19.79
CA VAL A 161 -15.65 -14.88 -18.54
C VAL A 161 -15.72 -16.22 -17.81
N LYS A 162 -15.98 -17.33 -18.54
CA LYS A 162 -16.09 -18.66 -17.94
C LYS A 162 -14.73 -19.15 -17.45
N LEU A 163 -13.68 -18.91 -18.23
CA LEU A 163 -12.31 -19.27 -17.87
C LEU A 163 -11.83 -18.49 -16.64
N ALA A 164 -11.97 -17.16 -16.66
CA ALA A 164 -11.61 -16.27 -15.55
C ALA A 164 -12.32 -16.70 -14.27
N ARG A 165 -13.64 -16.93 -14.31
CA ARG A 165 -14.40 -17.37 -13.15
C ARG A 165 -13.88 -18.68 -12.55
N LYS A 166 -13.56 -19.67 -13.38
CA LYS A 166 -13.02 -20.96 -12.90
C LYS A 166 -11.68 -20.79 -12.20
N TYR A 167 -10.76 -20.06 -12.82
CA TYR A 167 -9.42 -19.84 -12.26
C TYR A 167 -9.47 -19.05 -10.94
N HIS A 168 -10.24 -17.96 -10.87
CA HIS A 168 -10.34 -17.15 -9.65
C HIS A 168 -11.04 -17.92 -8.52
N GLN A 169 -12.12 -18.67 -8.80
CA GLN A 169 -12.78 -19.49 -7.78
C GLN A 169 -11.87 -20.61 -7.25
N ALA A 170 -11.11 -21.25 -8.13
CA ALA A 170 -10.15 -22.26 -7.73
C ALA A 170 -8.99 -21.67 -6.90
N LEU A 171 -8.50 -20.49 -7.29
CA LEU A 171 -7.48 -19.75 -6.55
C LEU A 171 -7.97 -19.44 -5.14
N GLU A 172 -9.11 -18.76 -5.01
CA GLU A 172 -9.68 -18.38 -3.71
C GLU A 172 -10.03 -19.58 -2.82
N ALA A 173 -10.48 -20.68 -3.42
CA ALA A 173 -10.71 -21.93 -2.70
C ALA A 173 -9.41 -22.52 -2.14
N SER A 174 -8.32 -22.48 -2.92
CA SER A 174 -7.01 -22.90 -2.45
C SER A 174 -6.45 -21.98 -1.36
N ILE A 175 -6.59 -20.66 -1.51
CA ILE A 175 -6.17 -19.69 -0.48
C ILE A 175 -6.93 -19.96 0.83
N SER A 176 -8.26 -20.06 0.77
CA SER A 176 -9.10 -20.32 1.95
C SER A 176 -8.73 -21.62 2.68
N ARG A 177 -8.20 -22.61 1.95
CA ARG A 177 -7.83 -23.91 2.52
C ARG A 177 -6.44 -23.91 3.18
N ASN A 178 -5.51 -23.12 2.66
CA ASN A 178 -4.09 -23.23 3.00
C ASN A 178 -3.54 -22.03 3.80
N PHE A 179 -4.19 -20.87 3.73
CA PHE A 179 -3.76 -19.64 4.40
C PHE A 179 -4.90 -19.07 5.24
N PRO A 180 -4.89 -19.26 6.58
CA PRO A 180 -6.01 -18.92 7.45
C PRO A 180 -6.35 -17.42 7.47
N ASP A 181 -5.34 -16.56 7.28
CA ASP A 181 -5.50 -15.10 7.28
C ASP A 181 -5.87 -14.54 5.89
N ASN A 182 -6.34 -15.40 4.97
CA ASN A 182 -6.64 -15.01 3.58
C ASN A 182 -5.42 -14.34 2.91
N GLY A 183 -4.24 -14.93 3.10
CA GLY A 183 -2.95 -14.40 2.67
C GLY A 183 -2.79 -14.40 1.15
N ILE A 184 -3.40 -13.43 0.48
CA ILE A 184 -3.27 -13.22 -0.97
C ILE A 184 -3.16 -11.73 -1.32
N ILE A 185 -2.22 -11.40 -2.21
CA ILE A 185 -2.13 -10.13 -2.92
C ILE A 185 -2.39 -10.38 -4.40
N SER A 186 -3.49 -9.85 -4.92
CA SER A 186 -3.86 -9.96 -6.33
C SER A 186 -3.18 -8.87 -7.14
N CYS A 187 -2.57 -9.24 -8.27
CA CYS A 187 -1.69 -8.36 -9.02
C CYS A 187 -1.86 -8.57 -10.53
N MET A 188 -1.71 -7.50 -11.31
CA MET A 188 -2.09 -7.46 -12.74
C MET A 188 -3.51 -8.00 -12.98
N SER A 189 -4.48 -7.54 -12.19
CA SER A 189 -5.81 -8.17 -12.03
C SER A 189 -6.99 -7.19 -12.19
N HIS A 190 -6.78 -6.04 -12.84
CA HIS A 190 -7.81 -5.00 -12.99
C HIS A 190 -8.84 -5.28 -14.10
N ASN A 191 -8.74 -6.43 -14.79
CA ASN A 191 -9.73 -6.78 -15.80
C ASN A 191 -11.11 -7.03 -15.18
N THR A 192 -12.17 -6.65 -15.89
CA THR A 192 -13.53 -6.73 -15.37
C THR A 192 -13.97 -8.17 -15.09
N ASP A 193 -13.57 -9.15 -15.92
CA ASP A 193 -13.95 -10.55 -15.73
C ASP A 193 -13.40 -11.12 -14.41
N GLY A 194 -12.17 -10.76 -14.04
CA GLY A 194 -11.51 -11.12 -12.79
C GLY A 194 -12.16 -10.43 -11.59
N LEU A 195 -12.35 -9.11 -11.66
CA LEU A 195 -12.98 -8.33 -10.59
C LEU A 195 -14.40 -8.82 -10.27
N TYR A 196 -15.23 -9.10 -11.28
CA TYR A 196 -16.57 -9.67 -11.08
C TYR A 196 -16.58 -11.16 -10.71
N SER A 197 -15.44 -11.84 -10.77
CA SER A 197 -15.30 -13.24 -10.37
C SER A 197 -14.74 -13.43 -8.97
N ALA A 198 -14.00 -12.45 -8.46
CA ALA A 198 -13.45 -12.45 -7.11
C ALA A 198 -14.56 -12.37 -6.06
N LYS A 199 -14.42 -13.14 -4.98
CA LYS A 199 -15.39 -13.17 -3.86
C LYS A 199 -14.74 -12.94 -2.51
N ARG A 200 -13.47 -13.32 -2.37
CA ARG A 200 -12.76 -13.37 -1.08
C ARG A 200 -11.40 -12.71 -1.10
N THR A 201 -10.79 -12.56 -2.27
CA THR A 201 -9.48 -11.91 -2.43
C THR A 201 -9.49 -10.55 -1.74
N ALA A 202 -8.64 -10.37 -0.74
CA ALA A 202 -8.69 -9.19 0.13
C ALA A 202 -7.87 -8.01 -0.41
N VAL A 203 -6.68 -8.27 -0.96
CA VAL A 203 -5.72 -7.23 -1.36
C VAL A 203 -5.54 -7.22 -2.87
N ILE A 204 -5.53 -6.02 -3.47
CA ILE A 204 -5.28 -5.83 -4.90
C ILE A 204 -4.26 -4.73 -5.13
N ARG A 205 -3.19 -5.02 -5.86
CA ARG A 205 -2.22 -4.00 -6.29
C ARG A 205 -2.92 -3.03 -7.23
N ALA A 206 -3.02 -1.76 -6.85
CA ALA A 206 -3.82 -0.72 -7.50
C ALA A 206 -3.01 0.20 -8.41
N SER A 207 -1.70 -0.04 -8.57
CA SER A 207 -0.79 0.75 -9.37
C SER A 207 -0.19 -0.04 -10.54
N ASP A 208 0.56 0.65 -11.39
CA ASP A 208 1.63 0.03 -12.17
C ASP A 208 2.82 -0.32 -11.24
N ASP A 209 3.84 -1.01 -11.75
CA ASP A 209 5.08 -1.28 -11.01
C ASP A 209 5.78 0.03 -10.59
N PHE A 210 6.41 0.02 -9.41
CA PHE A 210 7.37 1.05 -9.04
C PHE A 210 8.65 0.92 -9.89
N TRP A 211 8.90 1.90 -10.76
CA TRP A 211 10.07 1.96 -11.64
C TRP A 211 11.12 2.96 -11.14
N PRO A 212 12.04 2.57 -10.24
CA PRO A 212 13.01 3.48 -9.61
C PRO A 212 13.99 4.16 -10.59
N ARG A 213 14.07 3.68 -11.84
CA ARG A 213 14.96 4.22 -12.87
C ARG A 213 14.22 4.99 -13.96
N ASP A 214 12.90 5.07 -13.89
CA ASP A 214 12.10 5.88 -14.80
C ASP A 214 11.57 7.10 -14.03
N PRO A 215 12.22 8.27 -14.14
CA PRO A 215 11.79 9.46 -13.43
C PRO A 215 10.37 9.93 -13.82
N ALA A 216 9.89 9.57 -15.02
CA ALA A 216 8.53 9.91 -15.45
C ALA A 216 7.46 9.13 -14.67
N SER A 217 7.81 7.95 -14.15
CA SER A 217 6.86 7.05 -13.49
C SER A 217 6.40 7.54 -12.12
N HIS A 218 7.21 8.33 -11.39
CA HIS A 218 6.97 8.60 -9.97
C HIS A 218 5.69 9.40 -9.69
N THR A 219 5.48 10.52 -10.39
CA THR A 219 4.27 11.33 -10.19
C THR A 219 3.04 10.65 -10.78
N ILE A 220 3.20 9.97 -11.93
CA ILE A 220 2.15 9.17 -12.57
C ILE A 220 1.68 8.06 -11.62
N HIS A 221 2.61 7.35 -10.99
CA HIS A 221 2.30 6.27 -10.06
C HIS A 221 1.38 6.75 -8.93
N ILE A 222 1.70 7.87 -8.28
CA ILE A 222 0.89 8.38 -7.15
C ILE A 222 -0.47 8.87 -7.62
N ALA A 223 -0.54 9.54 -8.77
CA ALA A 223 -1.82 9.89 -9.37
C ALA A 223 -2.65 8.63 -9.67
N SER A 224 -2.13 7.72 -10.49
CA SER A 224 -2.83 6.51 -10.93
C SER A 224 -3.32 5.66 -9.77
N VAL A 225 -2.49 5.42 -8.75
CA VAL A 225 -2.90 4.57 -7.61
C VAL A 225 -4.01 5.22 -6.77
N ALA A 226 -3.98 6.55 -6.60
CA ALA A 226 -5.03 7.27 -5.89
C ALA A 226 -6.36 7.19 -6.65
N TYR A 227 -6.36 7.46 -7.97
CA TYR A 227 -7.59 7.35 -8.78
C TYR A 227 -8.12 5.91 -8.88
N ASN A 228 -7.24 4.92 -9.06
CA ASN A 228 -7.65 3.51 -9.09
C ASN A 228 -8.27 3.07 -7.76
N THR A 229 -7.79 3.62 -6.64
CA THR A 229 -8.33 3.36 -5.29
C THR A 229 -9.78 3.82 -5.14
N VAL A 230 -10.26 4.80 -5.92
CA VAL A 230 -11.67 5.23 -5.89
C VAL A 230 -12.61 4.07 -6.21
N PHE A 231 -12.25 3.23 -7.20
CA PHE A 231 -13.06 2.08 -7.59
C PHE A 231 -12.68 0.83 -6.79
N LEU A 232 -11.40 0.47 -6.77
CA LEU A 232 -10.94 -0.77 -6.14
C LEU A 232 -11.16 -0.78 -4.63
N GLY A 233 -10.99 0.38 -3.99
CA GLY A 233 -11.12 0.57 -2.55
C GLY A 233 -12.55 0.44 -2.02
N GLU A 234 -13.56 0.19 -2.86
CA GLU A 234 -14.93 -0.08 -2.41
C GLU A 234 -15.15 -1.56 -2.05
N PHE A 235 -14.31 -2.47 -2.57
CA PHE A 235 -14.52 -3.91 -2.41
C PHE A 235 -13.24 -4.70 -2.11
N MET A 236 -12.05 -4.11 -2.27
CA MET A 236 -10.75 -4.69 -1.92
C MET A 236 -9.86 -3.66 -1.23
N GLN A 237 -8.88 -4.13 -0.46
CA GLN A 237 -7.82 -3.30 0.10
C GLN A 237 -6.78 -2.99 -0.98
N PRO A 238 -6.62 -1.73 -1.39
CA PRO A 238 -5.61 -1.38 -2.38
C PRO A 238 -4.21 -1.49 -1.80
N ASP A 239 -3.35 -2.17 -2.54
CA ASP A 239 -1.92 -2.20 -2.36
C ASP A 239 -1.30 -1.17 -3.31
N TRP A 240 -0.53 -0.23 -2.74
CA TRP A 240 0.07 0.90 -3.46
C TRP A 240 1.48 0.61 -3.97
N ASP A 241 1.89 -0.65 -3.95
CA ASP A 241 3.18 -1.16 -4.36
C ASP A 241 4.36 -0.62 -3.53
N MET A 242 5.48 -1.32 -3.67
CA MET A 242 6.73 -1.01 -3.01
C MET A 242 7.30 0.35 -3.41
N PHE A 243 8.30 0.80 -2.66
CA PHE A 243 9.17 1.91 -3.03
C PHE A 243 10.57 1.69 -2.44
N HIS A 244 11.54 2.49 -2.86
CA HIS A 244 12.85 2.53 -2.22
C HIS A 244 12.90 3.69 -1.21
N SER A 245 13.27 3.39 0.03
CA SER A 245 13.49 4.39 1.08
C SER A 245 14.72 5.25 0.81
N LEU A 246 15.72 4.72 0.09
CA LEU A 246 16.90 5.47 -0.35
C LEU A 246 16.78 5.89 -1.83
N HIS A 247 15.98 6.93 -2.09
CA HIS A 247 15.70 7.43 -3.45
C HIS A 247 15.36 8.93 -3.43
N GLU A 248 15.59 9.66 -4.54
CA GLU A 248 15.27 11.10 -4.63
C GLU A 248 13.78 11.40 -4.40
N MET A 249 12.90 10.48 -4.81
CA MET A 249 11.45 10.53 -4.61
C MET A 249 10.99 9.76 -3.36
N ALA A 250 11.89 9.31 -2.49
CA ALA A 250 11.53 8.41 -1.39
C ALA A 250 10.53 9.04 -0.41
N GLU A 251 10.77 10.27 0.02
CA GLU A 251 9.84 10.94 0.94
C GLU A 251 8.47 11.20 0.29
N TYR A 252 8.45 11.55 -1.00
CA TYR A 252 7.24 11.75 -1.79
C TYR A 252 6.38 10.48 -1.84
N HIS A 253 7.00 9.32 -2.08
CA HIS A 253 6.32 8.03 -2.03
C HIS A 253 5.90 7.64 -0.61
N ALA A 254 6.77 7.83 0.39
CA ALA A 254 6.48 7.52 1.79
C ALA A 254 5.24 8.29 2.28
N ALA A 255 5.18 9.60 2.04
CA ALA A 255 4.04 10.45 2.37
C ALA A 255 2.74 9.95 1.73
N ALA A 256 2.77 9.57 0.45
CA ALA A 256 1.60 9.01 -0.23
C ALA A 256 1.12 7.70 0.38
N ARG A 257 2.03 6.79 0.76
CA ARG A 257 1.63 5.54 1.43
C ARG A 257 1.08 5.76 2.84
N ALA A 258 1.58 6.78 3.56
CA ALA A 258 1.05 7.16 4.88
C ALA A 258 -0.43 7.58 4.82
N VAL A 259 -0.81 8.33 3.77
CA VAL A 259 -2.21 8.73 3.54
C VAL A 259 -3.01 7.67 2.78
N GLY A 260 -2.37 6.74 2.09
CA GLY A 260 -3.01 5.73 1.24
C GLY A 260 -3.80 4.66 2.01
N GLY A 261 -3.62 4.55 3.33
CA GLY A 261 -4.27 3.52 4.15
C GLY A 261 -3.91 2.09 3.70
N CYS A 262 -2.71 1.92 3.15
CA CYS A 262 -2.21 0.69 2.53
C CYS A 262 -1.09 0.07 3.39
N ALA A 263 -0.58 -1.08 2.96
CA ALA A 263 0.64 -1.64 3.53
C ALA A 263 1.89 -0.85 3.08
N ILE A 264 2.95 -0.90 3.87
CA ILE A 264 4.24 -0.29 3.53
C ILE A 264 5.19 -1.41 3.10
N TYR A 265 5.58 -1.40 1.83
CA TYR A 265 6.59 -2.31 1.29
C TYR A 265 7.81 -1.52 0.85
N VAL A 266 8.99 -1.96 1.29
CA VAL A 266 10.27 -1.45 0.79
C VAL A 266 11.02 -2.54 0.07
N SER A 267 11.66 -2.16 -1.04
CA SER A 267 12.46 -3.05 -1.89
C SER A 267 13.90 -2.56 -2.05
N ASP A 268 14.35 -1.78 -1.06
CA ASP A 268 15.74 -1.36 -0.96
C ASP A 268 16.71 -2.55 -1.01
N LYS A 269 17.91 -2.30 -1.52
CA LYS A 269 18.98 -3.32 -1.46
C LYS A 269 19.35 -3.58 0.00
N PRO A 270 19.72 -4.82 0.38
CA PRO A 270 20.25 -5.11 1.71
C PRO A 270 21.35 -4.13 2.12
N GLY A 271 21.22 -3.54 3.31
CA GLY A 271 22.14 -2.51 3.83
C GLY A 271 21.94 -1.09 3.29
N GLN A 272 21.01 -0.84 2.36
CA GLN A 272 20.79 0.47 1.72
C GLN A 272 19.42 1.07 2.07
N HIS A 273 19.16 1.29 3.36
CA HIS A 273 17.86 1.75 3.85
C HIS A 273 17.97 3.13 4.50
N ASP A 274 16.98 4.00 4.31
CA ASP A 274 16.85 5.24 5.07
C ASP A 274 15.98 5.03 6.32
N PHE A 275 16.60 4.67 7.44
CA PHE A 275 15.88 4.49 8.71
C PHE A 275 15.28 5.78 9.27
N LYS A 276 15.77 6.96 8.89
CA LYS A 276 15.18 8.23 9.33
C LYS A 276 13.83 8.41 8.66
N LEU A 277 13.73 8.12 7.36
CA LEU A 277 12.47 8.12 6.63
C LEU A 277 11.53 7.02 7.13
N LEU A 278 12.02 5.79 7.30
CA LEU A 278 11.18 4.66 7.74
C LEU A 278 10.54 4.90 9.11
N LYS A 279 11.23 5.56 10.04
CA LYS A 279 10.69 5.95 11.35
C LYS A 279 9.56 7.00 11.27
N LYS A 280 9.35 7.65 10.12
CA LYS A 280 8.17 8.50 9.87
C LYS A 280 6.92 7.66 9.51
N LEU A 281 7.07 6.36 9.22
CA LEU A 281 6.01 5.45 8.78
C LEU A 281 5.74 4.31 9.78
N VAL A 282 6.80 3.75 10.36
CA VAL A 282 6.78 2.48 11.10
C VAL A 282 7.18 2.73 12.56
N LEU A 283 6.41 2.13 13.47
CA LEU A 283 6.70 2.10 14.90
C LEU A 283 7.78 1.06 15.21
N PRO A 284 8.45 1.13 16.39
CA PRO A 284 9.53 0.19 16.69
C PRO A 284 9.10 -1.29 16.79
N ASP A 285 7.80 -1.58 17.00
CA ASP A 285 7.22 -2.95 16.95
C ASP A 285 7.00 -3.48 15.51
N GLY A 286 7.37 -2.72 14.49
CA GLY A 286 7.17 -3.01 13.08
C GLY A 286 5.75 -2.71 12.56
N SER A 287 4.84 -2.24 13.42
CA SER A 287 3.51 -1.84 13.00
C SER A 287 3.50 -0.42 12.43
N ILE A 288 2.40 -0.06 11.76
CA ILE A 288 2.22 1.27 11.17
C ILE A 288 0.99 1.95 11.77
N LEU A 289 1.00 3.29 11.79
CA LEU A 289 -0.19 4.09 12.05
C LEU A 289 -1.03 4.16 10.76
N ARG A 290 -1.57 3.02 10.31
CA ARG A 290 -2.36 2.95 9.07
C ARG A 290 -3.66 3.73 9.24
N ALA A 291 -3.96 4.61 8.29
CA ALA A 291 -5.28 5.23 8.19
C ALA A 291 -6.37 4.17 7.89
N LYS A 292 -7.62 4.46 8.24
CA LYS A 292 -8.72 3.48 8.27
C LYS A 292 -9.24 3.07 6.90
N LEU A 293 -9.26 4.00 5.96
CA LEU A 293 -9.89 3.81 4.65
C LEU A 293 -8.82 3.59 3.59
N PRO A 294 -9.17 3.09 2.40
CA PRO A 294 -8.33 3.29 1.23
C PRO A 294 -8.22 4.78 0.90
N GLY A 295 -7.01 5.30 0.71
CA GLY A 295 -6.78 6.72 0.43
C GLY A 295 -7.30 7.13 -0.95
N ARG A 296 -8.11 8.19 -1.02
CA ARG A 296 -8.79 8.61 -2.26
C ARG A 296 -8.50 10.08 -2.57
N PRO A 297 -8.57 10.50 -3.84
CA PRO A 297 -8.57 11.91 -4.18
C PRO A 297 -9.69 12.64 -3.42
N THR A 298 -9.44 13.88 -3.00
CA THR A 298 -10.50 14.74 -2.51
C THR A 298 -11.52 15.00 -3.62
N ARG A 299 -12.75 15.36 -3.25
CA ARG A 299 -13.86 15.52 -4.20
C ARG A 299 -13.54 16.49 -5.34
N ASP A 300 -12.82 17.56 -5.06
CA ASP A 300 -12.42 18.57 -6.05
C ASP A 300 -11.31 18.10 -6.99
N CYS A 301 -10.58 17.03 -6.67
CA CYS A 301 -9.61 16.40 -7.57
C CYS A 301 -10.23 15.33 -8.49
N LEU A 302 -11.47 14.84 -8.24
CA LEU A 302 -12.02 13.67 -8.95
C LEU A 302 -12.06 13.81 -10.48
N PHE A 303 -12.18 15.03 -10.99
CA PHE A 303 -12.26 15.34 -12.43
C PHE A 303 -11.11 16.23 -12.92
N THR A 304 -10.01 16.31 -12.17
CA THR A 304 -8.80 17.03 -12.57
C THR A 304 -7.75 16.10 -13.14
N ASP A 305 -6.78 16.64 -13.87
CA ASP A 305 -5.60 15.90 -14.33
C ASP A 305 -4.36 16.47 -13.64
N PRO A 306 -4.06 16.05 -12.39
CA PRO A 306 -3.02 16.65 -11.57
C PRO A 306 -1.61 16.43 -12.10
N ALA A 307 -1.46 15.65 -13.17
CA ALA A 307 -0.18 15.35 -13.79
C ALA A 307 0.12 16.25 -15.02
N ARG A 308 -0.91 16.88 -15.62
CA ARG A 308 -0.77 17.56 -16.92
C ARG A 308 -1.54 18.87 -17.08
N ASP A 309 -2.48 19.18 -16.20
CA ASP A 309 -3.36 20.33 -16.40
C ASP A 309 -2.73 21.70 -16.08
N GLY A 310 -1.50 21.71 -15.51
CA GLY A 310 -0.78 22.92 -15.13
C GLY A 310 -1.48 23.78 -14.08
N LYS A 311 -2.51 23.24 -13.40
CA LYS A 311 -3.36 24.02 -12.47
C LYS A 311 -3.69 23.31 -11.17
N SER A 312 -3.66 21.98 -11.13
CA SER A 312 -4.14 21.21 -9.98
C SER A 312 -3.00 20.52 -9.23
N LEU A 313 -3.03 20.62 -7.89
CA LEU A 313 -2.36 19.67 -7.01
C LEU A 313 -3.24 18.43 -6.84
N LEU A 314 -2.62 17.26 -6.70
CA LEU A 314 -3.33 16.07 -6.24
C LEU A 314 -3.47 16.14 -4.72
N LYS A 315 -4.71 16.09 -4.23
CA LYS A 315 -5.01 15.95 -2.81
C LYS A 315 -5.56 14.56 -2.53
N ILE A 316 -4.96 13.84 -1.59
CA ILE A 316 -5.39 12.50 -1.18
C ILE A 316 -5.80 12.59 0.29
N TRP A 317 -7.00 12.15 0.64
CA TRP A 317 -7.50 12.17 2.01
C TRP A 317 -7.74 10.77 2.57
N ASN A 318 -7.70 10.67 3.89
CA ASN A 318 -8.05 9.49 4.66
C ASN A 318 -8.49 9.86 6.08
N LEU A 319 -8.92 8.87 6.85
CA LEU A 319 -9.49 9.03 8.19
C LEU A 319 -8.76 8.17 9.21
N ASN A 320 -8.55 8.69 10.42
CA ASN A 320 -8.08 7.96 11.60
C ASN A 320 -9.22 7.73 12.59
N ASP A 321 -8.90 7.29 13.81
CA ASP A 321 -9.89 7.10 14.87
C ASP A 321 -10.56 8.42 15.29
N HIS A 322 -9.78 9.51 15.38
CA HIS A 322 -10.23 10.81 15.89
C HIS A 322 -9.80 12.01 15.03
N THR A 323 -9.11 11.78 13.93
CA THR A 323 -8.59 12.83 13.04
C THR A 323 -8.73 12.44 11.57
N GLY A 324 -8.53 13.39 10.68
CA GLY A 324 -8.27 13.14 9.26
C GLY A 324 -6.79 13.32 8.92
N VAL A 325 -6.40 12.81 7.75
CA VAL A 325 -5.09 13.07 7.16
C VAL A 325 -5.26 13.41 5.68
N VAL A 326 -4.56 14.43 5.19
CA VAL A 326 -4.60 14.87 3.79
C VAL A 326 -3.18 15.06 3.27
N GLY A 327 -2.82 14.40 2.18
CA GLY A 327 -1.56 14.63 1.48
C GLY A 327 -1.78 15.49 0.24
N PHE A 328 -0.93 16.49 0.06
CA PHE A 328 -0.86 17.34 -1.14
C PHE A 328 0.38 16.97 -1.94
N PHE A 329 0.22 16.82 -3.25
CA PHE A 329 1.29 16.36 -4.14
C PHE A 329 1.27 17.16 -5.44
N ASN A 330 2.41 17.76 -5.81
CA ASN A 330 2.57 18.34 -7.14
C ASN A 330 3.04 17.27 -8.13
N CYS A 331 2.07 16.69 -8.85
CA CYS A 331 2.30 15.61 -9.81
C CYS A 331 2.64 16.08 -11.24
N GLN A 332 2.71 17.39 -11.49
CA GLN A 332 2.83 17.95 -12.84
C GLN A 332 4.14 17.51 -13.55
N GLY A 333 4.12 17.51 -14.88
CA GLY A 333 5.32 17.38 -15.71
C GLY A 333 5.60 16.00 -16.31
N ALA A 334 4.91 14.96 -15.84
CA ALA A 334 4.99 13.62 -16.43
C ALA A 334 3.59 13.05 -16.73
N GLY A 335 3.49 12.21 -17.75
CA GLY A 335 2.23 11.55 -18.10
C GLY A 335 2.41 10.42 -19.11
N TRP A 336 1.37 9.59 -19.25
CA TRP A 336 1.31 8.56 -20.27
C TRP A 336 1.18 9.18 -21.67
N CYS A 337 2.13 8.90 -22.56
CA CYS A 337 2.09 9.32 -23.95
C CYS A 337 1.34 8.30 -24.81
N LYS A 338 0.13 8.67 -25.26
CA LYS A 338 -0.71 7.78 -26.09
C LYS A 338 -0.11 7.44 -27.47
N HIS A 339 0.80 8.27 -27.99
CA HIS A 339 1.46 8.03 -29.27
C HIS A 339 2.70 7.15 -29.10
N GLY A 340 3.57 7.53 -28.15
CA GLY A 340 4.82 6.82 -27.86
C GLY A 340 4.66 5.57 -26.99
N LYS A 341 3.47 5.34 -26.42
CA LYS A 341 3.13 4.19 -25.58
C LYS A 341 4.10 3.98 -24.42
N LYS A 342 4.41 5.07 -23.74
CA LYS A 342 5.34 5.10 -22.61
C LYS A 342 5.06 6.27 -21.68
N ASN A 343 5.53 6.17 -20.46
CA ASN A 343 5.64 7.33 -19.57
C ASN A 343 6.64 8.33 -20.15
N LEU A 344 6.30 9.62 -20.10
CA LEU A 344 7.12 10.69 -20.63
C LEU A 344 7.08 11.90 -19.70
N ILE A 345 8.26 12.47 -19.45
CA ILE A 345 8.38 13.83 -18.93
C ILE A 345 8.11 14.78 -20.09
N HIS A 346 6.94 15.42 -20.09
CA HIS A 346 6.53 16.40 -21.10
C HIS A 346 6.90 17.83 -20.70
N ASP A 347 7.13 18.06 -19.40
CA ASP A 347 7.69 19.30 -18.88
C ASP A 347 8.71 18.97 -17.78
N LYS A 348 9.95 19.44 -17.97
CA LYS A 348 11.08 19.18 -17.06
C LYS A 348 11.11 20.15 -15.87
N GLN A 349 10.44 21.29 -15.99
CA GLN A 349 10.38 22.31 -14.95
C GLN A 349 8.94 22.83 -14.81
N PRO A 350 8.00 21.97 -14.38
CA PRO A 350 6.63 22.40 -14.16
C PRO A 350 6.56 23.54 -13.16
N ASP A 351 5.55 24.39 -13.36
CA ASP A 351 5.31 25.55 -12.51
C ASP A 351 5.05 25.16 -11.05
N THR A 352 5.31 26.13 -10.18
CA THR A 352 4.90 26.04 -8.77
C THR A 352 3.38 26.17 -8.69
N MET A 353 2.75 25.23 -7.99
CA MET A 353 1.30 25.12 -7.95
C MET A 353 0.76 25.49 -6.57
N THR A 354 -0.36 26.21 -6.55
CA THR A 354 -1.07 26.52 -5.31
C THR A 354 -2.43 25.83 -5.30
N GLY A 355 -2.63 24.93 -4.34
CA GLY A 355 -3.92 24.35 -4.00
C GLY A 355 -4.48 24.98 -2.73
N VAL A 356 -5.66 24.50 -2.31
CA VAL A 356 -6.33 24.97 -1.11
C VAL A 356 -6.75 23.78 -0.25
N LEU A 357 -6.43 23.87 1.04
CA LEU A 357 -6.88 22.96 2.07
C LEU A 357 -8.08 23.53 2.81
N GLN A 358 -9.11 22.70 2.99
CA GLN A 358 -10.25 22.96 3.87
C GLN A 358 -10.47 21.74 4.77
N ALA A 359 -11.03 21.93 5.97
CA ALA A 359 -11.37 20.82 6.86
C ALA A 359 -12.27 19.76 6.18
N LYS A 360 -13.15 20.21 5.28
CA LYS A 360 -14.06 19.35 4.51
C LYS A 360 -13.39 18.52 3.40
N ASP A 361 -12.10 18.75 3.12
CA ASP A 361 -11.34 17.89 2.20
C ASP A 361 -11.19 16.47 2.76
N VAL A 362 -11.32 16.30 4.09
CA VAL A 362 -11.54 15.01 4.73
C VAL A 362 -13.05 14.77 4.78
N ASP A 363 -13.61 14.14 3.74
CA ASP A 363 -15.07 13.98 3.57
C ASP A 363 -15.77 13.38 4.81
N TYR A 364 -15.09 12.48 5.54
CA TYR A 364 -15.65 11.78 6.70
C TYR A 364 -15.19 12.34 8.05
N LEU A 365 -14.56 13.52 8.08
CA LEU A 365 -14.20 14.18 9.33
C LEU A 365 -15.38 14.36 10.31
N PRO A 366 -16.61 14.71 9.86
CA PRO A 366 -17.75 14.79 10.77
C PRO A 366 -18.08 13.48 11.50
N ARG A 367 -17.66 12.31 10.98
CA ARG A 367 -17.93 11.01 11.61
C ARG A 367 -17.06 10.72 12.84
N VAL A 368 -15.95 11.43 12.98
CA VAL A 368 -14.99 11.27 14.09
C VAL A 368 -14.93 12.52 14.98
N ALA A 369 -15.71 13.54 14.63
CA ALA A 369 -15.89 14.74 15.43
C ALA A 369 -16.99 14.54 16.49
N ASP A 370 -17.06 15.45 17.46
CA ASP A 370 -18.16 15.51 18.42
C ASP A 370 -19.48 15.90 17.74
N ASP A 371 -20.62 15.44 18.27
CA ASP A 371 -21.96 15.77 17.73
C ASP A 371 -22.23 17.28 17.65
N ARG A 372 -21.56 18.09 18.50
CA ARG A 372 -21.69 19.55 18.52
C ARG A 372 -20.59 20.27 17.74
N TRP A 373 -19.78 19.55 16.96
CA TRP A 373 -18.69 20.13 16.19
C TRP A 373 -19.21 21.17 15.20
N ASN A 374 -18.67 22.39 15.29
CA ASN A 374 -19.10 23.53 14.48
C ASN A 374 -18.49 23.54 13.07
N GLY A 375 -17.45 22.75 12.82
CA GLY A 375 -16.70 22.69 11.56
C GLY A 375 -15.27 23.26 11.63
N ASP A 376 -14.85 23.81 12.78
CA ASP A 376 -13.50 24.32 12.97
C ASP A 376 -12.48 23.18 13.13
N ALA A 377 -11.28 23.35 12.61
CA ALA A 377 -10.26 22.32 12.68
C ALA A 377 -8.90 22.91 13.03
N ILE A 378 -8.06 22.10 13.67
CA ILE A 378 -6.61 22.32 13.67
C ILE A 378 -6.02 21.58 12.49
N VAL A 379 -5.15 22.27 11.75
CA VAL A 379 -4.40 21.71 10.64
C VAL A 379 -2.93 21.76 10.99
N TYR A 380 -2.26 20.61 11.07
CA TYR A 380 -0.84 20.50 11.34
C TYR A 380 -0.07 20.12 10.07
N SER A 381 0.91 20.92 9.66
CA SER A 381 1.81 20.61 8.54
C SER A 381 2.97 19.73 9.01
N HIS A 382 3.15 18.57 8.39
CA HIS A 382 4.27 17.68 8.72
C HIS A 382 5.60 18.18 8.13
N LEU A 383 5.58 18.96 7.05
CA LEU A 383 6.79 19.53 6.47
C LEU A 383 7.25 20.79 7.23
N GLN A 384 6.34 21.69 7.56
CA GLN A 384 6.66 22.95 8.26
C GLN A 384 6.81 22.74 9.77
N GLY A 385 6.07 21.77 10.33
CA GLY A 385 6.14 21.42 11.73
C GLY A 385 5.33 22.35 12.65
N ASP A 386 4.41 23.12 12.10
CA ASP A 386 3.52 24.07 12.78
C ASP A 386 2.04 23.73 12.56
N LEU A 387 1.17 24.48 13.24
CA LEU A 387 -0.28 24.30 13.15
C LEU A 387 -1.00 25.62 12.88
N VAL A 388 -2.19 25.51 12.30
CA VAL A 388 -3.11 26.62 12.06
C VAL A 388 -4.50 26.26 12.57
N TYR A 389 -5.14 27.20 13.28
CA TYR A 389 -6.57 27.14 13.56
C TYR A 389 -7.35 27.53 12.31
N LEU A 390 -8.06 26.58 11.72
CA LEU A 390 -8.85 26.75 10.51
C LEU A 390 -10.33 26.80 10.87
N ALA A 391 -10.90 28.01 10.91
CA ALA A 391 -12.32 28.18 11.13
C ALA A 391 -13.16 27.53 10.00
N LYS A 392 -14.40 27.18 10.31
CA LYS A 392 -15.33 26.57 9.34
C LYS A 392 -15.36 27.33 8.02
N ASN A 393 -15.31 26.59 6.91
CA ASN A 393 -15.35 27.11 5.53
C ASN A 393 -14.20 28.05 5.16
N THR A 394 -13.15 28.14 5.97
CA THR A 394 -11.94 28.89 5.60
C THR A 394 -10.98 28.01 4.82
N CYS A 395 -10.15 28.67 4.02
CA CYS A 395 -9.26 28.07 3.05
C CYS A 395 -7.81 28.37 3.43
N LEU A 396 -6.97 27.34 3.53
CA LEU A 396 -5.54 27.48 3.73
C LEU A 396 -4.82 27.25 2.38
N PRO A 397 -4.16 28.26 1.79
CA PRO A 397 -3.42 28.08 0.55
C PRO A 397 -2.14 27.26 0.78
N ILE A 398 -1.91 26.26 -0.06
CA ILE A 398 -0.74 25.38 -0.03
C ILE A 398 0.00 25.49 -1.35
N THR A 399 1.26 25.92 -1.32
CA THR A 399 2.09 26.16 -2.51
C THR A 399 3.24 25.16 -2.56
N LEU A 400 3.33 24.39 -3.66
CA LEU A 400 4.32 23.32 -3.85
C LEU A 400 4.99 23.45 -5.22
N LYS A 401 6.33 23.35 -5.27
CA LYS A 401 7.07 23.20 -6.52
C LYS A 401 6.86 21.81 -7.10
N ALA A 402 7.28 21.60 -8.34
CA ALA A 402 7.21 20.30 -9.00
C ALA A 402 7.88 19.21 -8.13
N ARG A 403 7.17 18.07 -7.93
CA ARG A 403 7.61 16.93 -7.10
C ARG A 403 7.76 17.23 -5.60
N GLU A 404 7.30 18.39 -5.12
CA GLU A 404 7.14 18.63 -3.69
C GLU A 404 5.78 18.08 -3.20
N TYR A 405 5.72 17.87 -1.88
CA TYR A 405 4.55 17.34 -1.18
C TYR A 405 4.46 17.96 0.21
N ASP A 406 3.29 17.85 0.83
CA ASP A 406 3.12 18.00 2.28
C ASP A 406 2.01 17.08 2.76
N VAL A 407 2.05 16.68 4.02
CA VAL A 407 1.00 15.91 4.68
C VAL A 407 0.46 16.73 5.83
N PHE A 408 -0.86 16.75 5.94
CA PHE A 408 -1.58 17.50 6.96
C PHE A 408 -2.38 16.57 7.84
N THR A 409 -2.23 16.70 9.15
CA THR A 409 -3.20 16.12 10.09
C THR A 409 -4.29 17.15 10.34
N VAL A 410 -5.55 16.76 10.11
CA VAL A 410 -6.73 17.62 10.26
C VAL A 410 -7.53 17.13 11.46
N VAL A 411 -7.59 17.92 12.52
CA VAL A 411 -8.21 17.53 13.79
C VAL A 411 -9.48 18.35 14.00
N PRO A 412 -10.67 17.73 14.17
CA PRO A 412 -11.86 18.48 14.51
C PRO A 412 -11.69 19.10 15.89
N VAL A 413 -11.92 20.41 15.99
CA VAL A 413 -11.77 21.14 17.23
C VAL A 413 -12.84 20.72 18.24
N LYS A 414 -12.42 20.47 19.49
CA LYS A 414 -13.33 20.26 20.62
C LYS A 414 -13.33 21.47 21.54
N GLU A 415 -14.51 22.03 21.76
CA GLU A 415 -14.76 23.01 22.81
C GLU A 415 -15.19 22.29 24.11
N LEU A 416 -14.53 22.65 25.21
CA LEU A 416 -14.75 22.19 26.57
C LEU A 416 -15.46 23.28 27.38
N SER A 417 -15.69 23.01 28.67
CA SER A 417 -16.22 24.04 29.59
C SER A 417 -15.36 25.30 29.59
N ASN A 418 -15.99 26.47 29.82
CA ASN A 418 -15.35 27.79 29.84
C ASN A 418 -14.70 28.20 28.50
N ASN A 419 -15.21 27.70 27.37
CA ASN A 419 -14.72 28.02 26.02
C ASN A 419 -13.25 27.62 25.79
N ILE A 420 -12.72 26.66 26.58
CA ILE A 420 -11.39 26.11 26.36
C ILE A 420 -11.46 25.19 25.16
N VAL A 421 -10.51 25.33 24.25
CA VAL A 421 -10.46 24.59 23.01
C VAL A 421 -9.27 23.64 23.03
N PHE A 422 -9.46 22.40 22.60
CA PHE A 422 -8.42 21.39 22.52
C PHE A 422 -8.54 20.54 21.26
N ALA A 423 -7.41 20.17 20.67
CA ALA A 423 -7.36 19.28 19.52
C ALA A 423 -6.06 18.45 19.51
N PRO A 424 -6.10 17.14 19.77
CA PRO A 424 -4.90 16.30 19.77
C PRO A 424 -4.45 15.96 18.35
N ILE A 425 -3.18 16.23 18.03
CA ILE A 425 -2.60 16.00 16.70
C ILE A 425 -2.01 14.58 16.61
N GLY A 426 -1.30 14.12 17.64
CA GLY A 426 -0.67 12.80 17.68
C GLY A 426 0.85 12.83 17.60
N LEU A 427 1.47 11.78 17.05
CA LEU A 427 2.93 11.67 16.93
C LEU A 427 3.47 12.52 15.76
N VAL A 428 3.77 13.79 16.02
CA VAL A 428 4.02 14.83 15.00
C VAL A 428 5.22 14.58 14.07
N LYS A 429 6.12 13.66 14.44
CA LYS A 429 7.26 13.24 13.59
C LYS A 429 6.92 12.10 12.62
N MET A 430 5.71 11.55 12.68
CA MET A 430 5.21 10.55 11.74
C MET A 430 4.24 11.21 10.74
N PHE A 431 4.23 10.74 9.50
CA PHE A 431 3.38 11.32 8.45
C PHE A 431 1.87 11.20 8.74
N ASN A 432 1.43 10.10 9.36
CA ASN A 432 0.05 9.94 9.82
C ASN A 432 -0.03 10.03 11.35
N SER A 433 0.25 11.23 11.89
CA SER A 433 0.41 11.42 13.33
C SER A 433 -0.84 11.08 14.15
N GLY A 434 -2.02 11.50 13.67
CA GLY A 434 -3.29 11.26 14.37
C GLY A 434 -3.71 9.80 14.44
N GLY A 435 -3.11 8.94 13.61
CA GLY A 435 -3.29 7.49 13.70
C GLY A 435 -2.78 6.88 15.03
N ALA A 436 -2.00 7.64 15.80
CA ALA A 436 -1.54 7.26 17.14
C ALA A 436 -2.65 7.30 18.19
N ILE A 437 -3.66 8.17 18.05
CA ILE A 437 -4.69 8.34 19.08
C ILE A 437 -5.72 7.21 18.95
N LYS A 438 -5.90 6.42 20.01
CA LYS A 438 -6.76 5.22 20.02
C LYS A 438 -8.02 5.37 20.86
N GLU A 439 -7.95 6.18 21.89
CA GLU A 439 -9.11 6.58 22.67
C GLU A 439 -8.96 8.06 23.02
N LEU A 440 -10.06 8.78 23.08
CA LEU A 440 -10.10 10.21 23.37
C LEU A 440 -11.38 10.52 24.14
N ASN A 441 -11.24 10.98 25.37
CA ASN A 441 -12.34 11.32 26.26
C ASN A 441 -12.14 12.73 26.82
N TYR A 442 -13.20 13.51 26.81
CA TYR A 442 -13.22 14.87 27.29
C TYR A 442 -14.07 14.96 28.56
N LYS A 443 -13.44 15.30 29.68
CA LYS A 443 -14.13 15.50 30.96
C LYS A 443 -14.35 16.98 31.22
N ALA A 444 -15.62 17.37 31.33
CA ALA A 444 -16.05 18.75 31.60
C ALA A 444 -15.98 19.13 33.09
N GLU A 445 -15.15 18.43 33.87
CA GLU A 445 -14.92 18.76 35.28
C GLU A 445 -14.12 20.07 35.41
N LYS A 446 -14.04 20.62 36.63
CA LYS A 446 -13.16 21.76 36.92
C LYS A 446 -11.98 21.24 37.76
N PRO A 447 -10.72 21.27 37.25
CA PRO A 447 -10.29 21.72 35.92
C PRO A 447 -10.66 20.77 34.77
N GLY A 448 -10.74 21.31 33.55
CA GLY A 448 -11.09 20.53 32.36
C GLY A 448 -9.99 19.53 32.05
N THR A 449 -10.34 18.27 31.78
CA THR A 449 -9.35 17.21 31.59
C THR A 449 -9.58 16.48 30.27
N VAL A 450 -8.50 16.19 29.55
CA VAL A 450 -8.50 15.38 28.33
C VAL A 450 -7.74 14.09 28.59
N ASP A 451 -8.45 12.96 28.51
CA ASP A 451 -7.87 11.63 28.65
C ASP A 451 -7.70 10.99 27.27
N MET A 452 -6.53 10.46 27.00
CA MET A 452 -6.19 9.83 25.72
C MET A 452 -5.49 8.49 25.94
N LYS A 453 -5.74 7.55 25.03
CA LYS A 453 -4.81 6.42 24.82
C LYS A 453 -4.03 6.65 23.54
N VAL A 454 -2.70 6.71 23.66
CA VAL A 454 -1.81 7.07 22.56
C VAL A 454 -0.88 5.92 22.25
N ARG A 455 -0.88 5.48 20.98
CA ARG A 455 -0.03 4.42 20.48
C ARG A 455 1.27 4.96 19.87
N GLY A 456 2.41 4.45 20.34
CA GLY A 456 3.74 4.69 19.77
C GLY A 456 4.69 5.42 20.72
N CYS A 457 5.67 6.13 20.18
CA CYS A 457 6.69 6.86 20.93
C CYS A 457 7.21 8.07 20.14
N GLY A 458 7.91 8.98 20.81
CA GLY A 458 8.46 10.20 20.22
C GLY A 458 7.67 11.44 20.61
N MET A 459 7.79 12.51 19.83
CA MET A 459 7.13 13.78 20.13
C MET A 459 5.63 13.69 19.84
N PHE A 460 4.81 13.92 20.87
CA PHE A 460 3.37 14.10 20.75
C PHE A 460 3.05 15.59 20.66
N GLY A 461 2.07 15.95 19.84
CA GLY A 461 1.57 17.30 19.70
C GLY A 461 0.07 17.42 19.88
N ALA A 462 -0.38 18.55 20.42
CA ALA A 462 -1.78 18.94 20.49
C ALA A 462 -1.91 20.47 20.42
N TYR A 463 -3.07 20.95 20.02
CA TYR A 463 -3.45 22.34 20.22
C TYR A 463 -4.25 22.49 21.52
N SER A 464 -3.97 23.57 22.26
CA SER A 464 -4.85 24.06 23.31
C SER A 464 -4.93 25.59 23.26
N SER A 465 -6.12 26.14 23.50
CA SER A 465 -6.30 27.60 23.61
C SER A 465 -5.79 28.19 24.92
N VAL A 466 -5.45 27.34 25.89
CA VAL A 466 -4.87 27.73 27.18
C VAL A 466 -3.63 26.90 27.44
N ARG A 467 -2.72 27.42 28.26
CA ARG A 467 -1.57 26.66 28.71
C ARG A 467 -2.03 25.51 29.61
N PRO A 468 -1.74 24.23 29.29
CA PRO A 468 -2.01 23.14 30.22
C PRO A 468 -1.34 23.40 31.57
N THR A 469 -2.00 23.02 32.65
CA THR A 469 -1.43 23.11 34.00
C THR A 469 -0.52 21.92 34.27
N ARG A 470 -0.87 20.74 33.74
CA ARG A 470 -0.18 19.48 33.98
C ARG A 470 -0.42 18.49 32.84
N ILE A 471 0.61 17.72 32.50
CA ILE A 471 0.50 16.58 31.58
C ILE A 471 1.06 15.34 32.27
N GLN A 472 0.27 14.28 32.31
CA GLN A 472 0.63 12.99 32.90
C GLN A 472 0.64 11.91 31.82
N VAL A 473 1.71 11.12 31.79
CA VAL A 473 1.85 9.91 30.97
C VAL A 473 1.92 8.71 31.92
N ASP A 474 0.91 7.85 31.84
CA ASP A 474 0.53 6.83 32.80
C ASP A 474 0.44 7.37 34.22
N THR A 475 1.47 7.15 35.03
CA THR A 475 1.55 7.58 36.45
C THR A 475 2.56 8.71 36.67
N ARG A 476 3.25 9.16 35.61
CA ARG A 476 4.35 10.12 35.71
C ARG A 476 3.94 11.44 35.07
N GLU A 477 4.16 12.52 35.78
CA GLU A 477 4.11 13.86 35.21
C GLU A 477 5.28 14.05 34.25
N VAL A 478 5.03 14.72 33.13
CA VAL A 478 6.05 14.97 32.10
C VAL A 478 6.18 16.45 31.82
N GLU A 479 7.40 16.87 31.48
CA GLU A 479 7.64 18.21 30.98
C GLU A 479 7.02 18.38 29.58
N PHE A 480 6.51 19.58 29.32
CA PHE A 480 5.92 19.94 28.04
C PHE A 480 6.29 21.38 27.65
N GLU A 481 6.30 21.61 26.34
CA GLU A 481 6.43 22.92 25.73
C GLU A 481 5.04 23.44 25.37
N TYR A 482 4.79 24.73 25.55
CA TYR A 482 3.59 25.43 25.09
C TYR A 482 3.98 26.73 24.41
N ASP A 483 3.59 26.88 23.15
CA ASP A 483 3.74 28.13 22.42
C ASP A 483 2.47 28.98 22.58
N GLU A 484 2.57 30.06 23.34
CA GLU A 484 1.48 31.00 23.62
C GLU A 484 0.88 31.62 22.34
N ALA A 485 1.65 31.77 21.27
CA ALA A 485 1.19 32.42 20.04
C ALA A 485 0.33 31.49 19.18
N SER A 486 0.70 30.21 19.10
CA SER A 486 -0.01 29.21 18.27
C SER A 486 -0.93 28.30 19.08
N GLY A 487 -0.80 28.24 20.40
CA GLY A 487 -1.46 27.25 21.25
C GLY A 487 -0.87 25.83 21.12
N PHE A 488 0.32 25.70 20.53
CA PHE A 488 0.92 24.39 20.26
C PHE A 488 1.58 23.80 21.51
N VAL A 489 1.04 22.69 21.99
CA VAL A 489 1.56 21.87 23.09
C VAL A 489 2.37 20.71 22.53
N LYS A 490 3.56 20.48 23.10
CA LYS A 490 4.43 19.34 22.73
C LYS A 490 5.01 18.66 23.97
N PHE A 491 5.04 17.32 23.98
CA PHE A 491 5.71 16.54 25.02
C PHE A 491 6.20 15.20 24.45
N ALA A 492 7.18 14.58 25.12
CA ALA A 492 7.79 13.35 24.65
C ALA A 492 7.13 12.10 25.26
N LEU A 493 6.79 11.14 24.41
CA LEU A 493 6.45 9.77 24.78
C LEU A 493 7.69 8.91 24.66
N GLN A 494 8.04 8.21 25.74
CA GLN A 494 9.23 7.36 25.79
C GLN A 494 9.05 6.11 24.90
N ILE A 495 10.15 5.41 24.65
CA ILE A 495 10.07 4.05 24.10
C ILE A 495 9.69 3.13 25.26
N PRO A 496 8.56 2.40 25.19
CA PRO A 496 8.13 1.52 26.27
C PRO A 496 9.12 0.36 26.46
N GLU A 497 9.32 -0.06 27.70
CA GLU A 497 10.15 -1.23 28.04
C GLU A 497 9.47 -2.56 27.68
N LYS A 498 8.14 -2.56 27.52
CA LYS A 498 7.32 -3.70 27.10
C LYS A 498 6.77 -3.46 25.70
N GLU A 499 6.39 -4.52 24.99
CA GLU A 499 5.86 -4.43 23.61
C GLU A 499 4.55 -3.63 23.47
N MET A 500 3.91 -3.21 24.56
CA MET A 500 2.72 -2.36 24.49
C MET A 500 3.13 -0.88 24.39
N TYR A 501 3.22 -0.39 23.15
CA TYR A 501 3.33 1.03 22.82
C TYR A 501 2.00 1.75 23.01
N LEU A 502 1.32 1.61 24.16
CA LEU A 502 0.05 2.28 24.42
C LEU A 502 0.11 3.01 25.76
N TRP A 503 0.13 4.34 25.70
CA TRP A 503 0.25 5.23 26.84
C TRP A 503 -1.12 5.77 27.25
N ASN A 504 -1.40 5.85 28.55
CA ASN A 504 -2.50 6.67 29.05
C ASN A 504 -1.98 8.10 29.22
N VAL A 505 -2.57 9.07 28.54
CA VAL A 505 -2.16 10.47 28.61
C VAL A 505 -3.31 11.28 29.18
N ILE A 506 -3.03 12.08 30.20
CA ILE A 506 -3.98 13.00 30.82
C ILE A 506 -3.42 14.41 30.67
N VAL A 507 -4.22 15.31 30.09
CA VAL A 507 -3.89 16.74 29.98
C VAL A 507 -4.89 17.53 30.83
N GLU A 508 -4.40 18.23 31.84
CA GLU A 508 -5.17 19.10 32.72
C GLU A 508 -5.07 20.55 32.19
N LEU A 509 -6.21 21.17 31.86
CA LEU A 509 -6.31 22.46 31.16
C LEU A 509 -6.71 23.62 32.07
#